data_AF-A0A2I0X244-F1
#
_entry.id   AF-A0A2I0X244-F1
#
_cell.length_a   1.000
_cell.length_b   1.000
_cell.length_c   1.000
_cell.angle_alpha   90.00
_cell.angle_beta   90.00
_cell.angle_gamma   90.00
#
_symmetry.space_group_name_H-M   'P 1'
#
loop_
_entity.id
_entity.type
_entity.pdbx_description
1 polymer ?
#
loop_
_entity_poly.entity_id
_entity_poly.type
_entity_poly.pdbx_seq_one_letter_code
_entity_poly.pdbx_strand_id
1 'polypeptide(L)'
;MSIERFIPRGKKVKNAAIDRSPFSRNISNEELNLISKYFPQSGDATWKPSLIAFPSFQALSSQVSRVRHSFKTTAMFIEAMQDLQGLSFSKVNNDSFIEVL
;
A
#
# COMPACT_ATOMS: atom_id res chain seq x y z
N MET A 1 17.02 -22.68 5.17
CA MET A 1 15.57 -22.37 5.09
C MET A 1 15.38 -21.33 3.99
N SER A 2 14.60 -21.61 2.92
CA SER A 2 14.37 -20.66 1.81
C SER A 2 12.97 -20.04 1.92
N ILE A 3 12.88 -18.73 1.68
CA ILE A 3 11.66 -17.90 1.73
C ILE A 3 10.54 -18.43 0.82
N GLU A 4 10.91 -19.12 -0.26
CA GLU A 4 10.01 -19.67 -1.27
C GLU A 4 8.96 -20.63 -0.71
N ARG A 5 9.27 -21.29 0.42
CA ARG A 5 8.34 -22.21 1.09
C ARG A 5 7.16 -21.51 1.78
N PHE A 6 7.28 -20.21 2.01
CA PHE A 6 6.27 -19.42 2.72
C PHE A 6 5.42 -18.55 1.77
N ILE A 7 5.68 -18.60 0.46
CA ILE A 7 4.91 -17.88 -0.54
C ILE A 7 3.88 -18.85 -1.12
N PRO A 8 2.60 -18.81 -0.67
CA PRO A 8 1.57 -19.65 -1.27
C PRO A 8 1.39 -19.25 -2.73
N ARG A 9 1.80 -20.14 -3.64
CA ARG A 9 1.54 -20.00 -5.08
C ARG A 9 0.05 -20.27 -5.32
N GLY A 10 -0.76 -19.22 -5.26
CA GLY A 10 -2.19 -19.31 -5.60
C GLY A 10 -2.38 -19.85 -7.01
N LYS A 11 -3.35 -20.75 -7.20
CA LYS A 11 -3.75 -21.23 -8.54
C LYS A 11 -4.19 -20.01 -9.35
N LYS A 12 -3.54 -19.76 -10.49
CA LYS A 12 -3.99 -18.70 -11.42
C LYS A 12 -5.35 -19.10 -11.97
N VAL A 13 -6.41 -18.54 -11.39
CA VAL A 13 -7.76 -18.61 -11.96
C VAL A 13 -7.73 -17.77 -13.23
N LYS A 14 -7.93 -18.42 -14.38
CA LYS A 14 -7.82 -17.79 -15.72
C LYS A 14 -8.82 -16.66 -15.96
N ASN A 15 -9.83 -16.46 -15.11
CA ASN A 15 -10.89 -15.47 -15.29
C ASN A 15 -11.33 -14.80 -13.98
N ALA A 16 -10.44 -14.69 -12.98
CA ALA A 16 -10.69 -13.69 -11.95
C ALA A 16 -10.43 -12.35 -12.65
N ALA A 17 -11.49 -11.61 -12.96
CA ALA A 17 -11.35 -10.18 -13.20
C ALA A 17 -10.50 -9.69 -12.03
N ILE A 18 -9.23 -9.35 -12.31
CA ILE A 18 -8.45 -8.55 -11.40
C ILE A 18 -9.36 -7.35 -11.23
N ASP A 19 -9.98 -7.23 -10.06
CA ASP A 19 -10.83 -6.12 -9.71
C ASP A 19 -9.88 -4.92 -9.66
N ARG A 20 -9.54 -4.46 -10.86
CA ARG A 20 -8.71 -3.31 -11.12
C ARG A 20 -9.64 -2.23 -10.67
N SER A 21 -9.43 -1.81 -9.41
CA SER A 21 -10.01 -0.61 -8.83
C SER A 21 -10.28 0.39 -9.95
N PRO A 22 -11.49 0.99 -10.03
CA PRO A 22 -11.87 1.92 -11.09
C PRO A 22 -11.11 3.24 -10.99
N PHE A 23 -9.87 3.21 -10.53
CA PHE A 23 -8.90 4.29 -10.64
C PHE A 23 -8.33 4.31 -12.06
N SER A 24 -9.20 4.53 -13.04
CA SER A 24 -8.80 5.23 -14.27
C SER A 24 -8.66 6.72 -13.95
N ARG A 25 -7.85 7.06 -12.93
CA ARG A 25 -7.43 8.44 -12.73
C ARG A 25 -6.24 8.62 -13.66
N ASN A 26 -6.42 9.44 -14.69
CA ASN A 26 -5.32 9.84 -15.56
C ASN A 26 -4.23 10.41 -14.66
N ILE A 27 -3.14 9.65 -14.48
CA ILE A 27 -1.99 10.09 -13.69
C ILE A 27 -1.45 11.33 -14.40
N SER A 28 -1.41 12.46 -13.71
CA SER A 28 -0.90 13.72 -14.25
C SER A 28 0.59 13.59 -14.61
N ASN A 29 1.08 14.47 -15.49
CA ASN A 29 2.49 14.44 -15.88
C ASN A 29 3.41 14.67 -14.68
N GLU A 30 2.96 15.45 -13.70
CA GLU A 30 3.64 15.73 -12.45
C GLU A 30 3.75 14.45 -11.59
N GLU A 31 2.66 13.70 -11.47
CA GLU A 31 2.65 12.42 -10.75
C GLU A 31 3.50 11.35 -11.46
N LEU A 32 3.46 11.29 -12.79
CA LEU A 32 4.31 10.40 -13.58
C LEU A 32 5.79 10.72 -13.39
N ASN A 33 6.14 12.01 -13.41
CA ASN A 33 7.51 12.45 -13.17
C ASN A 33 7.98 12.07 -11.76
N LEU A 34 7.11 12.24 -10.76
CA LEU A 34 7.38 11.82 -9.39
C LEU A 34 7.60 10.30 -9.29
N ILE A 35 6.77 9.49 -9.95
CA ILE A 35 6.94 8.03 -9.98
C ILE A 35 8.27 7.65 -10.63
N SER A 36 8.62 8.27 -11.76
CA SER A 36 9.87 7.99 -12.49
C SER A 36 11.12 8.23 -11.64
N LYS A 37 11.07 9.19 -10.70
CA LYS A 37 12.14 9.49 -9.75
C LYS A 37 12.42 8.34 -8.77
N TYR A 38 11.38 7.59 -8.38
CA TYR A 38 11.49 6.52 -7.39
C TYR A 38 11.49 5.11 -8.01
N PHE A 39 11.07 4.99 -9.27
CA PHE A 39 10.99 3.75 -10.03
C PHE A 39 11.71 3.92 -11.37
N PRO A 40 13.06 3.84 -11.37
CA PRO A 40 13.82 3.94 -12.62
C PRO A 40 13.42 2.82 -13.58
N GLN A 41 13.16 3.18 -14.83
CA GLN A 41 12.80 2.23 -15.91
C GLN A 41 14.02 1.45 -16.46
N SER A 42 15.24 1.79 -16.02
CA SER A 42 16.47 1.17 -16.49
C SER A 42 16.66 -0.23 -15.88
N GLY A 43 16.82 -1.23 -16.74
CA GLY A 43 17.08 -2.62 -16.37
C GLY A 43 18.40 -2.85 -15.60
N ASP A 44 19.29 -1.85 -15.56
CA ASP A 44 20.60 -1.92 -14.91
C ASP A 44 20.65 -1.21 -13.55
N ALA A 45 19.58 -0.51 -13.16
CA ALA A 45 19.51 0.17 -11.88
C ALA A 45 18.91 -0.75 -10.81
N THR A 46 19.69 -1.11 -9.79
CA THR A 46 19.17 -1.80 -8.60
C THR A 46 18.06 -0.96 -7.97
N TRP A 47 16.81 -1.37 -8.16
CA TRP A 47 15.65 -0.69 -7.58
C TRP A 47 15.79 -0.62 -6.06
N LYS A 48 15.84 0.60 -5.52
CA LYS A 48 15.87 0.84 -4.08
C LYS A 48 14.52 1.40 -3.63
N PRO A 49 13.64 0.60 -3.02
CA PRO A 49 12.36 1.09 -2.55
C PRO A 49 12.57 2.18 -1.49
N SER A 50 11.90 3.31 -1.67
CA SER A 50 11.86 4.36 -0.67
C SER A 50 10.68 4.11 0.27
N LEU A 51 10.97 4.01 1.56
CA LEU A 51 9.96 3.95 2.61
C LEU A 51 9.38 5.32 2.98
N ILE A 52 9.84 6.41 2.35
CA ILE A 52 9.43 7.78 2.69
C ILE A 52 8.98 8.61 1.48
N ALA A 53 8.92 8.00 0.28
CA ALA A 53 8.57 8.71 -0.95
C ALA A 53 7.13 9.23 -0.96
N PHE A 54 6.26 8.65 -0.13
CA PHE A 54 4.82 8.88 -0.16
C PHE A 54 4.26 9.18 1.24
N PRO A 55 4.71 10.27 1.91
CA PRO A 55 4.35 10.56 3.29
C PRO A 55 2.84 10.75 3.49
N SER A 56 2.15 11.38 2.54
CA SER A 56 0.68 11.57 2.62
C SER A 56 -0.09 10.25 2.66
N PHE A 57 0.44 9.20 2.03
CA PHE A 57 -0.17 7.87 2.03
C PHE A 57 0.15 7.06 3.30
N GLN A 58 1.03 7.57 4.17
CA GLN A 58 1.43 6.90 5.41
C GLN A 58 0.61 7.35 6.62
N ALA A 59 -0.17 8.43 6.49
CA ALA A 59 -1.10 8.90 7.51
C ALA A 59 -2.43 8.11 7.51
N LEU A 60 -2.58 7.12 6.62
CA LEU A 60 -3.77 6.29 6.49
C LEU A 60 -3.39 4.82 6.50
N SER A 61 -4.24 3.98 7.07
CA SER A 61 -4.07 2.53 6.98
C SER A 61 -4.37 2.06 5.55
N SER A 62 -3.45 1.31 4.96
CA SER A 62 -3.72 0.64 3.69
C SER A 62 -4.71 -0.50 3.88
N GLN A 63 -5.46 -0.85 2.85
CA GLN A 63 -6.26 -2.06 2.84
C GLN A 63 -5.36 -3.30 3.01
N VAL A 64 -5.82 -4.28 3.79
CA VAL A 64 -5.08 -5.53 4.07
C VAL A 64 -5.90 -6.72 3.62
N SER A 65 -5.26 -7.70 2.96
CA SER A 65 -5.95 -8.91 2.50
C SER A 65 -6.06 -9.96 3.60
N ARG A 66 -4.95 -10.31 4.26
CA ARG A 66 -4.92 -11.40 5.27
C ARG A 66 -4.16 -11.07 6.55
N VAL A 67 -3.12 -10.23 6.46
CA VAL A 67 -2.29 -9.85 7.61
C VAL A 67 -2.73 -8.48 8.08
N ARG A 68 -3.29 -8.40 9.29
CA ARG A 68 -3.69 -7.13 9.91
C ARG A 68 -2.47 -6.27 10.21
N HIS A 69 -2.67 -4.96 10.26
CA HIS A 69 -1.65 -4.02 10.71
C HIS A 69 -1.28 -4.29 12.17
N SER A 70 0.00 -4.12 12.49
CA SER A 70 0.47 -4.23 13.87
C SER A 70 0.05 -3.02 14.72
N PHE A 71 0.13 -3.16 16.05
CA PHE A 71 -0.03 -2.03 16.96
C PHE A 71 0.96 -0.89 16.65
N LYS A 72 2.21 -1.23 16.35
CA LYS A 72 3.23 -0.23 15.97
C LYS A 72 2.86 0.53 14.69
N THR A 73 2.20 -0.14 13.75
CA THR A 73 1.77 0.50 12.50
C THR A 73 0.59 1.43 12.75
N THR A 74 -0.42 0.97 13.48
CA THR A 74 -1.70 1.68 13.66
C THR A 74 -1.63 2.76 14.72
N ALA A 75 -1.18 2.43 15.93
CA ALA A 75 -1.25 3.28 17.11
C ALA A 75 0.06 4.02 17.42
N MET A 76 1.08 3.91 16.56
CA MET A 76 2.30 4.68 16.70
C MET A 76 2.63 5.38 15.39
N PHE A 77 2.91 4.61 14.34
CA PHE A 77 3.38 5.19 13.09
C PHE A 77 2.32 6.04 12.39
N ILE A 78 1.12 5.50 12.18
CA ILE A 78 0.03 6.24 11.50
C ILE A 78 -0.41 7.45 12.31
N GLU A 79 -0.63 7.30 13.63
CA GLU A 79 -1.00 8.41 14.51
C GLU A 79 0.07 9.53 14.47
N ALA A 80 1.37 9.18 14.56
CA ALA A 80 2.44 10.17 14.43
C ALA A 80 2.47 10.87 13.05
N MET A 81 2.20 10.12 11.97
CA MET A 81 2.14 10.70 10.63
C MET A 81 0.92 11.62 10.45
N GLN A 82 -0.19 11.35 11.12
CA GLN A 82 -1.37 12.20 11.13
C GLN A 82 -1.09 13.51 11.87
N ASP A 83 -0.48 13.43 13.06
CA ASP A 83 -0.09 14.61 13.84
C ASP A 83 0.88 15.51 13.07
N LEU A 84 1.91 14.92 12.44
CA LEU A 84 2.88 15.64 11.62
C LEU A 84 2.23 16.35 10.41
N GLN A 85 1.13 15.82 9.90
CA GLN A 85 0.40 16.38 8.76
C GLN A 85 -0.76 17.29 9.18
N GLY A 86 -0.98 17.49 10.48
CA GLY A 86 -2.12 18.25 11.00
C GLY A 86 -3.47 17.62 10.69
N LEU A 87 -3.50 16.31 10.46
CA LEU A 87 -4.73 15.57 10.15
C LEU A 87 -5.38 15.09 11.45
N SER A 88 -6.55 15.62 11.78
CA SER A 88 -7.36 15.11 12.88
C SER A 88 -8.40 14.14 12.33
N PHE A 89 -8.12 12.84 12.42
CA PHE A 89 -9.11 11.81 12.13
C PHE A 89 -9.77 11.37 13.43
N SER A 90 -11.11 11.46 13.53
CA SER A 90 -11.81 10.78 14.62
C SER A 90 -11.60 9.28 14.44
N LYS A 91 -11.19 8.57 15.49
CA LYS A 91 -10.95 7.12 15.49
C LYS A 91 -12.25 6.38 15.16
N VAL A 92 -12.54 6.17 13.87
CA VAL A 92 -13.63 5.29 13.45
C VAL A 92 -13.11 3.87 13.57
N ASN A 93 -13.65 3.15 14.55
CA ASN A 93 -13.28 1.78 14.87
C ASN A 93 -13.80 0.83 13.78
N ASN A 94 -13.09 0.74 12.65
CA ASN A 94 -13.45 -0.16 11.55
C ASN A 94 -12.82 -1.54 11.76
N ASP A 95 -13.38 -2.30 12.69
CA ASP A 95 -13.25 -3.76 12.78
C ASP A 95 -14.19 -4.47 11.78
N SER A 96 -14.42 -3.90 10.59
CA SER A 96 -15.28 -4.52 9.58
C SER A 96 -14.46 -5.46 8.70
N PHE A 97 -14.48 -6.74 9.08
CA PHE A 97 -14.24 -7.85 8.15
C PHE A 97 -15.35 -7.82 7.09
N ILE A 98 -15.00 -7.64 5.83
CA ILE A 98 -15.84 -8.09 4.74
C ILE A 98 -15.43 -9.54 4.47
N GLU A 99 -16.14 -10.48 5.12
CA GLU A 99 -16.23 -11.85 4.62
C GLU A 99 -17.00 -11.80 3.31
N VAL A 100 -16.35 -12.22 2.21
CA VAL A 100 -17.03 -12.53 0.96
C VAL A 100 -17.25 -14.03 0.94
N LEU A 101 -18.53 -14.42 0.98
CA LEU A 101 -19.05 -15.79 0.81
C LEU A 101 -18.62 -16.40 -0.53
#